data_AF-A0A544ZKH8-F1
#
_entry.id   AF-A0A544ZKH8-F1
#
_cell.length_a   1.000
_cell.length_b   1.000
_cell.length_c   1.000
_cell.angle_alpha   90.00
_cell.angle_beta   90.00
_cell.angle_gamma   90.00
#
_symmetry.space_group_name_H-M   'P 1'
#
loop_
_entity.id
_entity.type
_entity.pdbx_description
1 polymer ?
#
loop_
_entity_poly.entity_id
_entity_poly.type
_entity_poly.pdbx_seq_one_letter_code
_entity_poly.pdbx_strand_id
1 'polypeptide(L)'
;MAARDDAEARAAQREREVADLTTQVSFLQEEITALRRKLAESPRQARVIEERLHEAQAQVAALTSQNERLVATLKEARDQIVALKEEVDRLAQPPSGFGVFLEARDDGTIEVFTGGRKLRVNVSPAVDVDSLKRGQEVMLNEALNVVEALGYEDVGEIVMLKELLESGDRALVISHADEERVVKLAHSLLDQPLRAGDSLLLEPRSNYVYERIPKSEVEELVLEEVPDISYEEIGGLGRQIEQIRDAIELPYLHADLFREHKLRPPKGVLLYGPPGCGKTLIAKAVANSLAKQVAEKTGQSGKSFFLNIKGPELLNKYVGETERHIRLVFQRAREKASEGTPVIVFFDEMDSIFRTRGSGVSSDVENTIVPQLLSEIDGVEGLENVIVIGASNREDMIDPAILRPGRLDVKIKIERPDAEAAKDIFSKYIVSDLPLHPDDLTEHGSSREGTIAAMIQRVVERMYAESEENRFLEVTYANGDKEVLYFKDFNSGAMIQNIVDRGKKMAIKEFLDTGQKGLRISHLLAACVDEFSENEDLPNTTNPDDWARISGKKGERIVYIRTLVQGKQGTEAGRSIDTVANTGQYL
;
A
#
# COMPACT_ATOMS: atom_id res chain seq x y z
N MET A 1 106.45 34.90 109.62
CA MET A 1 105.83 36.25 109.54
C MET A 1 106.75 37.12 108.71
N ALA A 2 106.30 37.60 107.55
CA ALA A 2 105.82 38.98 107.36
C ALA A 2 107.01 39.99 107.40
N ALA A 3 107.45 40.73 106.37
CA ALA A 3 106.81 41.51 105.28
C ALA A 3 105.95 42.71 105.77
N ARG A 4 106.32 43.98 105.45
CA ARG A 4 105.48 45.22 105.32
C ARG A 4 106.32 46.52 105.43
N ASP A 5 106.33 47.37 104.39
CA ASP A 5 106.61 48.85 104.37
C ASP A 5 106.92 49.31 102.91
N ASP A 6 105.98 49.59 102.00
CA ASP A 6 104.94 50.65 102.06
C ASP A 6 105.58 52.07 101.95
N ALA A 7 104.99 53.17 101.46
CA ALA A 7 103.60 53.38 101.06
C ALA A 7 103.29 54.70 100.31
N GLU A 8 103.89 55.86 100.65
CA GLU A 8 103.16 57.15 100.59
C GLU A 8 103.12 57.92 99.25
N ALA A 9 104.20 58.03 98.47
CA ALA A 9 104.19 58.84 97.23
C ALA A 9 103.26 58.28 96.14
N ARG A 10 102.92 56.99 96.25
CA ARG A 10 101.94 56.33 95.39
C ARG A 10 100.51 56.83 95.64
N ALA A 11 100.21 57.63 96.68
CA ALA A 11 98.86 58.09 97.01
C ALA A 11 98.27 59.09 96.00
N ALA A 12 99.06 60.08 95.55
CA ALA A 12 98.57 61.09 94.60
C ALA A 12 98.48 60.57 93.16
N GLN A 13 99.40 59.67 92.77
CA GLN A 13 99.30 58.93 91.50
C GLN A 13 98.12 57.94 91.54
N ARG A 14 97.84 57.35 92.70
CA ARG A 14 96.61 56.57 92.91
C ARG A 14 95.36 57.42 92.76
N GLU A 15 95.30 58.66 93.23
CA GLU A 15 94.07 59.46 93.11
C GLU A 15 93.68 59.80 91.65
N ARG A 16 94.64 60.14 90.80
CA ARG A 16 94.36 60.42 89.37
C ARG A 16 94.02 59.16 88.57
N GLU A 17 94.75 58.08 88.84
CA GLU A 17 94.49 56.78 88.22
C GLU A 17 93.14 56.23 88.69
N VAL A 18 92.77 56.46 89.96
CA VAL A 18 91.45 56.13 90.51
C VAL A 18 90.34 56.94 89.83
N ALA A 19 90.52 58.25 89.59
CA ALA A 19 89.52 59.09 88.95
C ALA A 19 89.20 58.67 87.49
N ASP A 20 90.23 58.42 86.67
CA ASP A 20 90.07 57.93 85.29
C ASP A 20 89.48 56.51 85.28
N LEU A 21 89.93 55.64 86.19
CA LEU A 21 89.35 54.31 86.36
C LEU A 21 87.88 54.40 86.78
N THR A 22 87.46 55.33 87.65
CA THR A 22 86.04 55.49 88.01
C THR A 22 85.16 55.92 86.82
N THR A 23 85.69 56.77 85.93
CA THR A 23 84.95 57.22 84.74
C THR A 23 84.83 56.11 83.70
N GLN A 24 85.89 55.33 83.47
CA GLN A 24 85.83 54.11 82.67
C GLN A 24 84.90 53.06 83.27
N VAL A 25 84.93 52.90 84.60
CA VAL A 25 84.06 51.97 85.31
C VAL A 25 82.59 52.38 85.18
N SER A 26 82.23 53.66 85.24
CA SER A 26 80.84 54.07 85.08
C SER A 26 80.32 53.85 83.65
N PHE A 27 81.13 54.15 82.62
CA PHE A 27 80.78 53.87 81.23
C PHE A 27 80.63 52.38 80.96
N LEU A 28 81.59 51.56 81.40
CA LEU A 28 81.51 50.11 81.30
C LEU A 28 80.35 49.54 82.12
N GLN A 29 79.99 50.15 83.26
CA GLN A 29 78.81 49.76 84.04
C GLN A 29 77.51 50.04 83.28
N GLU A 30 77.35 51.20 82.63
CA GLU A 30 76.17 51.47 81.80
C GLU A 30 76.08 50.52 80.60
N GLU A 31 77.18 50.27 79.90
CA GLU A 31 77.23 49.32 78.77
C GLU A 31 76.96 47.88 79.22
N ILE A 32 77.53 47.45 80.35
CA ILE A 32 77.22 46.16 80.98
C ILE A 32 75.75 46.09 81.39
N THR A 33 75.13 47.19 81.83
CA THR A 33 73.72 47.20 82.23
C THR A 33 72.79 47.07 81.01
N ALA A 34 73.11 47.75 79.90
CA ALA A 34 72.40 47.61 78.64
C ALA A 34 72.57 46.20 78.03
N LEU A 35 73.79 45.66 78.04
CA LEU A 35 74.09 44.30 77.59
C LEU A 35 73.44 43.24 78.49
N ARG A 36 73.43 43.42 79.82
CA ARG A 36 72.72 42.53 80.76
C ARG A 36 71.22 42.54 80.53
N ARG A 37 70.62 43.68 80.18
CA ARG A 37 69.19 43.76 79.84
C ARG A 37 68.85 43.00 78.55
N LYS A 38 69.66 43.17 77.50
CA LYS A 38 69.53 42.37 76.25
C LYS A 38 69.77 40.87 76.48
N LEU A 39 70.77 40.52 77.28
CA LEU A 39 71.10 39.13 77.64
C LEU A 39 70.02 38.50 78.52
N ALA A 40 69.26 39.29 79.30
CA ALA A 40 68.14 38.80 80.09
C ALA A 40 66.87 38.57 79.26
N GLU A 41 66.65 39.35 78.19
CA GLU A 41 65.48 39.22 77.29
C GLU A 41 65.68 38.17 76.18
N SER A 42 66.90 38.01 75.66
CA SER A 42 67.25 37.04 74.61
C SER A 42 66.87 35.56 74.91
N PRO A 43 67.11 34.99 76.11
CA PRO A 43 66.74 33.60 76.40
C PRO A 43 65.22 33.40 76.52
N ARG A 44 64.45 34.45 76.86
CA ARG A 44 62.98 34.37 76.86
C ARG A 44 62.42 34.36 75.44
N GLN A 45 62.94 35.21 74.56
CA GLN A 45 62.51 35.22 73.15
C GLN A 45 62.92 33.93 72.43
N ALA A 46 64.12 33.41 72.68
CA ALA A 46 64.58 32.13 72.13
C ALA A 46 63.65 30.97 72.55
N ARG A 47 63.28 30.88 73.84
CA ARG A 47 62.35 29.86 74.33
C ARG A 47 60.97 29.92 73.68
N VAL A 48 60.41 31.12 73.50
CA VAL A 48 59.08 31.27 72.86
C VAL A 48 59.12 30.85 71.38
N ILE A 49 60.23 31.12 70.67
CA ILE A 49 60.41 30.69 69.28
C ILE A 49 60.62 29.17 69.21
N GLU A 50 61.40 28.59 70.13
CA GLU A 50 61.60 27.14 70.24
C GLU A 50 60.28 26.41 70.57
N GLU A 51 59.47 26.93 71.48
CA GLU A 51 58.14 26.38 71.79
C GLU A 51 57.22 26.43 70.57
N ARG A 52 57.15 27.57 69.86
CA ARG A 52 56.36 27.68 68.62
C ARG A 52 56.87 26.77 67.50
N LEU A 53 58.19 26.59 67.39
CA LEU A 53 58.78 25.68 66.41
C LEU A 53 58.41 24.23 66.73
N HIS A 54 58.44 23.84 68.01
CA HIS A 54 58.00 22.52 68.45
C HIS A 54 56.50 22.29 68.22
N GLU A 55 55.65 23.28 68.51
CA GLU A 55 54.21 23.20 68.22
C GLU A 55 53.93 23.09 66.72
N ALA A 56 54.61 23.89 65.89
CA ALA A 56 54.46 23.82 64.44
C ALA A 56 54.95 22.48 63.87
N GLN A 57 56.08 21.96 64.35
CA GLN A 57 56.58 20.64 63.96
C GLN A 57 55.62 19.52 64.37
N ALA A 58 55.01 19.60 65.56
CA ALA A 58 54.00 18.66 66.01
C ALA A 58 52.73 18.72 65.14
N GLN A 59 52.28 19.92 64.74
CA GLN A 59 51.16 20.09 63.82
C GLN A 59 51.46 19.54 62.42
N VAL A 60 52.66 19.80 61.88
CA VAL A 60 53.08 19.25 60.58
C VAL A 60 53.11 17.72 60.64
N ALA A 61 53.66 17.14 61.70
CA ALA A 61 53.66 15.68 61.89
C ALA A 61 52.23 15.10 61.97
N ALA A 62 51.33 15.75 62.71
CA ALA A 62 49.93 15.34 62.82
C ALA A 62 49.20 15.43 61.48
N LEU A 63 49.35 16.53 60.74
CA LEU A 63 48.77 16.72 59.41
C LEU A 63 49.35 15.74 58.39
N THR A 64 50.64 15.43 58.47
CA THR A 64 51.29 14.45 57.60
C THR A 64 50.73 13.06 57.86
N SER A 65 50.60 12.66 59.12
CA SER A 65 49.98 11.38 59.49
C SER A 65 48.51 11.32 59.07
N GLN A 66 47.78 12.43 59.17
CA GLN A 66 46.39 12.50 58.70
C GLN A 66 46.29 12.38 57.18
N ASN A 67 47.19 13.03 56.43
CA ASN A 67 47.27 12.89 54.98
C ASN A 67 47.64 11.46 54.57
N GLU A 68 48.59 10.82 55.24
CA GLU A 68 48.94 9.41 54.98
C GLU A 68 47.75 8.48 55.18
N ARG A 69 46.96 8.70 56.26
CA ARG A 69 45.71 7.94 56.48
C ARG A 69 44.68 8.20 55.39
N LEU A 70 44.48 9.46 54.99
CA LEU A 70 43.53 9.80 53.93
C LEU A 70 43.93 9.17 52.60
N VAL A 71 45.22 9.21 52.26
CA VAL A 71 45.78 8.56 51.06
C VAL A 71 45.55 7.05 51.12
N ALA A 72 45.76 6.41 52.27
CA ALA A 72 45.48 4.98 52.43
C ALA A 72 43.99 4.66 52.24
N THR A 73 43.08 5.43 52.87
CA THR A 73 41.63 5.22 52.72
C THR A 73 41.13 5.49 51.31
N LEU A 74 41.66 6.49 50.61
CA LEU A 74 41.31 6.77 49.22
C LEU A 74 41.80 5.66 48.30
N LYS A 75 42.98 5.09 48.58
CA LYS A 75 43.51 3.95 47.83
C LYS A 75 42.63 2.71 48.04
N GLU A 76 42.24 2.40 49.27
CA GLU A 76 41.31 1.30 49.57
C GLU A 76 39.94 1.49 48.89
N ALA A 77 39.36 2.69 48.98
CA ALA A 77 38.09 2.99 48.32
C ALA A 77 38.18 2.85 46.80
N ARG A 78 39.27 3.33 46.19
CA ARG A 78 39.52 3.18 44.75
C ARG A 78 39.65 1.71 44.36
N ASP A 79 40.42 0.93 45.12
CA ASP A 79 40.65 -0.48 44.83
C ASP A 79 39.33 -1.29 45.00
N GLN A 80 38.46 -0.93 45.94
CA GLN A 80 37.09 -1.46 46.04
C GLN A 80 36.21 -1.10 44.84
N ILE A 81 36.26 0.15 44.35
CA ILE A 81 35.51 0.58 43.17
C ILE A 81 35.98 -0.20 41.92
N VAL A 82 37.28 -0.42 41.78
CA VAL A 82 37.82 -1.20 40.65
C VAL A 82 37.35 -2.65 40.72
N ALA A 83 37.40 -3.29 41.91
CA ALA A 83 36.92 -4.66 42.08
C ALA A 83 35.41 -4.79 41.79
N LEU A 84 34.60 -3.85 42.28
CA LEU A 84 33.17 -3.81 41.98
C LEU A 84 32.90 -3.63 40.48
N LYS A 85 33.68 -2.78 39.81
CA LYS A 85 33.56 -2.56 38.37
C LYS A 85 33.91 -3.82 37.57
N GLU A 86 34.99 -4.53 37.93
CA GLU A 86 35.35 -5.80 37.27
C GLU A 86 34.28 -6.88 37.45
N GLU A 87 33.61 -6.90 38.61
CA GLU A 87 32.50 -7.82 38.86
C GLU A 87 31.26 -7.47 38.03
N VAL A 88 30.93 -6.19 37.90
CA VAL A 88 29.87 -5.69 37.01
C VAL A 88 30.18 -5.99 35.55
N ASP A 89 31.41 -5.72 35.09
CA ASP A 89 31.84 -5.97 33.71
C ASP A 89 31.80 -7.46 33.38
N ARG A 90 32.16 -8.35 34.31
CA ARG A 90 32.05 -9.81 34.17
C ARG A 90 30.59 -10.28 34.10
N LEU A 91 29.69 -9.68 34.87
CA LEU A 91 28.24 -9.94 34.72
C LEU A 91 27.69 -9.38 33.40
N ALA A 92 28.35 -8.40 32.80
CA ALA A 92 28.02 -7.83 31.50
C ALA A 92 28.72 -8.53 30.32
N GLN A 93 29.62 -9.49 30.55
CA GLN A 93 30.25 -10.27 29.47
C GLN A 93 29.27 -11.30 28.89
N PRO A 94 29.08 -11.38 27.56
CA PRO A 94 28.25 -12.41 26.93
C PRO A 94 28.94 -13.79 26.99
N PRO A 95 28.20 -14.89 27.24
CA PRO A 95 27.17 -15.42 26.32
C PRO A 95 25.85 -15.82 27.06
N SER A 96 24.71 -16.31 26.50
CA SER A 96 24.45 -17.26 25.39
C SER A 96 22.95 -17.36 24.98
N GLY A 97 22.06 -16.45 25.39
CA GLY A 97 20.61 -16.67 25.21
C GLY A 97 19.80 -15.41 24.91
N PHE A 98 18.81 -15.56 24.04
CA PHE A 98 17.80 -14.54 23.78
C PHE A 98 16.51 -14.90 24.49
N GLY A 99 15.70 -13.88 24.78
CA GLY A 99 14.36 -14.03 25.31
C GLY A 99 13.44 -12.94 24.78
N VAL A 100 12.13 -13.15 24.89
CA VAL A 100 11.12 -12.17 24.49
C VAL A 100 10.61 -11.46 25.74
N PHE A 101 10.71 -10.13 25.78
CA PHE A 101 10.16 -9.32 26.87
C PHE A 101 8.64 -9.35 26.88
N LEU A 102 8.05 -9.68 28.03
CA LEU A 102 6.61 -9.81 28.23
C LEU A 102 6.02 -8.60 28.96
N GLU A 103 6.58 -8.28 30.14
CA GLU A 103 6.03 -7.26 31.03
C GLU A 103 7.06 -6.82 32.09
N ALA A 104 7.06 -5.55 32.46
CA ALA A 104 7.82 -5.02 33.59
C ALA A 104 6.99 -5.09 34.89
N ARG A 105 7.65 -5.25 36.04
CA ARG A 105 7.03 -5.31 37.36
C ARG A 105 7.48 -4.14 38.23
N ASP A 106 6.64 -3.75 39.18
CA ASP A 106 6.87 -2.60 40.06
C ASP A 106 8.12 -2.72 40.95
N ASP A 107 8.65 -3.93 41.11
CA ASP A 107 9.87 -4.20 41.87
C ASP A 107 11.17 -4.13 41.03
N GLY A 108 11.10 -3.63 39.80
CA GLY A 108 12.25 -3.46 38.90
C GLY A 108 12.72 -4.73 38.21
N THR A 109 12.00 -5.84 38.38
CA THR A 109 12.21 -7.07 37.61
C THR A 109 11.33 -7.10 36.37
N ILE A 110 11.70 -7.93 35.40
CA ILE A 110 10.92 -8.11 34.16
C ILE A 110 10.60 -9.58 33.92
N GLU A 111 9.50 -9.82 33.23
CA GLU A 111 9.13 -11.15 32.75
C GLU A 111 9.61 -11.34 31.31
N VAL A 112 10.36 -12.42 31.09
CA VAL A 112 10.89 -12.80 29.78
C VAL A 112 10.46 -14.23 29.46
N PHE A 113 10.25 -14.51 28.18
CA PHE A 113 10.07 -15.86 27.68
C PHE A 113 11.37 -16.35 27.04
N THR A 114 11.97 -17.40 27.59
CA THR A 114 13.19 -18.00 27.05
C THR A 114 13.21 -19.51 27.31
N GLY A 115 13.76 -20.28 26.37
CA GLY A 115 13.84 -21.75 26.49
C GLY A 115 12.48 -22.43 26.68
N GLY A 116 11.39 -21.89 26.13
CA GLY A 116 10.05 -22.48 26.19
C GLY A 116 9.28 -22.23 27.50
N ARG A 117 9.78 -21.38 28.39
CA ARG A 117 9.13 -21.06 29.68
C ARG A 117 9.20 -19.57 29.98
N LYS A 118 8.27 -19.10 30.81
CA LYS A 118 8.29 -17.75 31.36
C LYS A 118 9.20 -17.71 32.59
N LEU A 119 10.08 -16.72 32.64
CA LEU A 119 10.98 -16.47 33.75
C LEU A 119 10.83 -15.02 34.17
N ARG A 120 10.99 -14.79 35.48
CA ARG A 120 11.12 -13.45 36.05
C ARG A 120 12.59 -13.22 36.34
N VAL A 121 13.14 -12.16 35.76
CA VAL A 121 14.59 -11.91 35.72
C VAL A 121 14.93 -10.50 36.15
N ASN A 122 16.16 -10.30 36.62
CA ASN A 122 16.67 -8.98 36.93
C ASN A 122 17.15 -8.27 35.66
N VAL A 123 17.15 -6.96 35.70
CA VAL A 123 17.63 -6.10 34.62
C VAL A 123 18.94 -5.45 35.03
N SER A 124 19.92 -5.45 34.12
CA SER A 124 21.16 -4.69 34.28
C SER A 124 20.84 -3.20 34.41
N PRO A 125 21.50 -2.46 35.33
CA PRO A 125 21.33 -1.00 35.43
C PRO A 125 21.64 -0.22 34.15
N ALA A 126 22.31 -0.84 33.18
CA ALA A 126 22.59 -0.24 31.87
C ALA A 126 21.37 -0.22 30.93
N VAL A 127 20.35 -1.02 31.21
CA VAL A 127 19.12 -1.10 30.39
C VAL A 127 18.04 -0.27 31.07
N ASP A 128 17.49 0.68 30.32
CA ASP A 128 16.34 1.45 30.76
C ASP A 128 15.05 0.63 30.64
N VAL A 129 14.49 0.22 31.77
CA VAL A 129 13.28 -0.62 31.84
C VAL A 129 12.07 0.08 31.23
N ASP A 130 11.99 1.40 31.36
CA ASP A 130 10.85 2.18 30.87
C ASP A 130 10.85 2.28 29.33
N SER A 131 11.99 2.02 28.69
CA SER A 131 12.13 2.01 27.24
C SER A 131 11.73 0.67 26.59
N LEU A 132 11.58 -0.40 27.39
CA LEU A 132 11.29 -1.75 26.89
C LEU A 132 9.85 -1.88 26.38
N LYS A 133 9.70 -2.48 25.21
CA LYS A 133 8.40 -2.66 24.55
C LYS A 133 8.01 -4.12 24.50
N ARG A 134 6.73 -4.43 24.74
CA ARG A 134 6.20 -5.81 24.72
C ARG A 134 6.51 -6.51 23.38
N GLY A 135 7.02 -7.73 23.47
CA GLY A 135 7.44 -8.54 22.32
C GLY A 135 8.86 -8.27 21.83
N GLN A 136 9.58 -7.30 22.40
CA GLN A 136 10.97 -7.01 22.03
C GLN A 136 11.90 -8.14 22.47
N GLU A 137 12.88 -8.46 21.64
CA GLU A 137 13.92 -9.41 21.98
C GLU A 137 14.91 -8.78 22.99
N VAL A 138 15.32 -9.55 23.99
CA VAL A 138 16.27 -9.12 25.03
C VAL A 138 17.40 -10.14 25.15
N MET A 139 18.61 -9.64 25.38
CA MET A 139 19.78 -10.47 25.58
C MET A 139 19.94 -10.83 27.05
N LEU A 140 20.16 -12.11 27.31
CA LEU A 140 20.36 -12.67 28.64
C LEU A 140 21.80 -13.12 28.81
N ASN A 141 22.41 -12.77 29.95
CA ASN A 141 23.69 -13.34 30.36
C ASN A 141 23.51 -14.76 30.96
N GLU A 142 24.60 -15.42 31.33
CA GLU A 142 24.56 -16.77 31.95
C GLU A 142 23.77 -16.82 33.27
N ALA A 143 23.67 -15.70 33.98
CA ALA A 143 22.88 -15.57 35.21
C ALA A 143 21.39 -15.31 34.94
N LEU A 144 20.97 -15.31 33.66
CA LEU A 144 19.62 -14.98 33.20
C LEU A 144 19.19 -13.55 33.54
N ASN A 145 20.12 -12.62 33.68
CA ASN A 145 19.80 -11.20 33.79
C ASN A 145 19.76 -10.56 32.39
N VAL A 146 18.84 -9.63 32.18
CA VAL A 146 18.78 -8.88 30.92
C VAL A 146 19.89 -7.83 30.89
N VAL A 147 20.75 -7.93 29.88
CA VAL A 147 21.91 -7.04 29.71
C VAL A 147 21.73 -6.03 28.59
N GLU A 148 20.89 -6.34 27.60
CA GLU A 148 20.65 -5.49 26.43
C GLU A 148 19.24 -5.72 25.87
N ALA A 149 18.65 -4.67 25.29
CA ALA A 149 17.38 -4.72 24.57
C ALA A 149 17.64 -4.64 23.06
N LEU A 150 17.05 -5.54 22.29
CA LEU A 150 17.25 -5.67 20.84
C LEU A 150 15.99 -5.25 20.07
N GLY A 151 15.88 -5.62 18.80
CA GLY A 151 14.71 -5.35 17.97
C GLY A 151 13.54 -6.31 18.24
N TYR A 152 12.68 -6.45 17.24
CA TYR A 152 11.71 -7.53 17.15
C TYR A 152 12.25 -8.61 16.23
N GLU A 153 11.75 -9.84 16.38
CA GLU A 153 12.07 -10.94 15.47
C GLU A 153 11.52 -10.64 14.06
N ASP A 154 12.34 -10.88 13.04
CA ASP A 154 12.03 -10.64 11.63
C ASP A 154 11.79 -11.94 10.82
N VAL A 155 11.91 -13.11 11.46
CA VAL A 155 11.66 -14.43 10.85
C VAL A 155 10.64 -15.24 11.66
N GLY A 156 9.72 -15.92 10.97
CA GLY A 156 8.63 -16.66 11.63
C GLY A 156 7.68 -17.37 10.67
N GLU A 157 6.57 -17.85 11.23
CA GLU A 157 5.45 -18.43 10.49
C GLU A 157 4.49 -17.32 10.04
N ILE A 158 3.99 -17.40 8.81
CA ILE A 158 2.96 -16.44 8.34
C ILE A 158 1.58 -16.97 8.71
N VAL A 159 0.82 -16.16 9.43
CA VAL A 159 -0.57 -16.46 9.81
C VAL A 159 -1.52 -15.37 9.33
N MET A 160 -2.81 -15.71 9.26
CA MET A 160 -3.88 -14.81 8.85
C MET A 160 -4.57 -14.20 10.07
N LEU A 161 -4.71 -12.88 10.13
CA LEU A 161 -5.57 -12.22 11.11
C LEU A 161 -7.05 -12.55 10.84
N LYS A 162 -7.76 -13.12 11.81
CA LYS A 162 -9.21 -13.33 11.74
C LYS A 162 -9.96 -12.17 12.37
N GLU A 163 -9.60 -11.81 13.60
CA GLU A 163 -10.19 -10.67 14.33
C GLU A 163 -9.28 -10.18 15.46
N LEU A 164 -9.46 -8.91 15.83
CA LEU A 164 -8.86 -8.33 17.04
C LEU A 164 -9.79 -8.56 18.23
N LEU A 165 -9.23 -8.97 19.37
CA LEU A 165 -10.02 -9.18 20.60
C LEU A 165 -10.24 -7.84 21.34
N GLU A 166 -11.25 -7.79 22.21
CA GLU A 166 -11.72 -6.56 22.89
C GLU A 166 -10.63 -5.75 23.61
N SER A 167 -9.55 -6.40 24.05
CA SER A 167 -8.43 -5.76 24.76
C SER A 167 -7.41 -5.08 23.83
N GLY A 168 -7.48 -5.30 22.51
CA GLY A 168 -6.59 -4.69 21.51
C GLY A 168 -5.13 -5.18 21.53
N ASP A 169 -4.72 -5.95 22.54
CA ASP A 169 -3.38 -6.52 22.72
C ASP A 169 -3.28 -8.00 22.28
N ARG A 170 -4.40 -8.57 21.87
CA ARG A 170 -4.53 -9.96 21.42
C ARG A 170 -5.35 -10.05 20.15
N ALA A 171 -5.00 -11.02 19.33
CA ALA A 171 -5.65 -11.30 18.06
C ALA A 171 -5.96 -12.79 17.94
N LEU A 172 -7.03 -13.11 17.23
CA LEU A 172 -7.32 -14.46 16.76
C LEU A 172 -6.73 -14.60 15.36
N VAL A 173 -5.86 -15.59 15.17
CA VAL A 173 -5.22 -15.87 13.89
C VAL A 173 -5.51 -17.29 13.41
N ILE A 174 -5.47 -17.48 12.10
CA ILE A 174 -5.62 -18.78 11.42
C ILE A 174 -4.27 -19.16 10.81
N SER A 175 -3.77 -20.35 11.12
CA SER A 175 -2.55 -20.92 10.51
C SER A 175 -2.84 -21.58 9.15
N HIS A 176 -1.81 -22.06 8.47
CA HIS A 176 -1.94 -22.78 7.19
C HIS A 176 -2.77 -24.07 7.26
N ALA A 177 -3.01 -24.63 8.45
CA ALA A 177 -3.80 -25.85 8.65
C ALA A 177 -5.24 -25.57 9.14
N ASP A 178 -5.74 -24.35 8.92
CA ASP A 178 -7.02 -23.86 9.46
C ASP A 178 -7.12 -23.94 11.00
N GLU A 179 -5.97 -24.01 11.68
CA GLU A 179 -5.94 -23.99 13.14
C GLU A 179 -6.08 -22.55 13.65
N GLU A 180 -7.09 -22.34 14.50
CA GLU A 180 -7.30 -21.06 15.16
C GLU A 180 -6.46 -20.97 16.43
N ARG A 181 -5.71 -19.87 16.58
CA ARG A 181 -4.87 -19.61 17.75
C ARG A 181 -5.03 -18.17 18.22
N VAL A 182 -5.05 -17.99 19.53
CA VAL A 182 -4.98 -16.66 20.15
C VAL A 182 -3.51 -16.29 20.33
N VAL A 183 -3.12 -15.14 19.79
CA VAL A 183 -1.76 -14.62 19.81
C VAL A 183 -1.73 -13.22 20.42
N LYS A 184 -0.56 -12.81 20.89
CA LYS A 184 -0.31 -11.46 21.42
C LYS A 184 0.26 -10.57 20.33
N LEU A 185 -0.15 -9.30 20.32
CA LEU A 185 0.40 -8.30 19.42
C LEU A 185 1.65 -7.68 20.07
N ALA A 186 2.76 -7.68 19.33
CA ALA A 186 3.91 -6.88 19.70
C ALA A 186 3.59 -5.39 19.57
N HIS A 187 4.34 -4.56 20.31
CA HIS A 187 4.08 -3.13 20.34
C HIS A 187 4.21 -2.45 18.97
N SER A 188 5.02 -2.98 18.06
CA SER A 188 5.14 -2.54 16.65
C SER A 188 3.81 -2.52 15.88
N LEU A 189 2.83 -3.33 16.31
CA LEU A 189 1.54 -3.49 15.65
C LEU A 189 0.39 -2.74 16.33
N LEU A 190 0.57 -2.27 17.56
CA LEU A 190 -0.50 -1.60 18.32
C LEU A 190 -0.92 -0.27 17.68
N ASP A 191 0.03 0.43 17.05
CA ASP A 191 -0.22 1.70 16.38
C ASP A 191 -0.61 1.54 14.89
N GLN A 192 -0.60 0.30 14.38
CA GLN A 192 -0.95 0.02 12.98
C GLN A 192 -2.43 -0.39 12.85
N PRO A 193 -3.13 0.07 11.81
CA PRO A 193 -4.50 -0.36 11.54
C PRO A 193 -4.52 -1.81 11.04
N LEU A 194 -4.59 -2.76 11.97
CA LEU A 194 -4.73 -4.18 11.65
C LEU A 194 -6.19 -4.53 11.33
N ARG A 195 -6.40 -5.32 10.28
CA ARG A 195 -7.74 -5.76 9.86
C ARG A 195 -7.76 -7.25 9.52
N ALA A 196 -8.94 -7.86 9.64
CA ALA A 196 -9.16 -9.26 9.24
C ALA A 196 -8.61 -9.51 7.82
N GLY A 197 -7.91 -10.60 7.57
CA GLY A 197 -7.28 -10.88 6.28
C GLY A 197 -5.81 -10.45 6.17
N ASP A 198 -5.31 -9.61 7.08
CA ASP A 198 -3.89 -9.23 7.11
C ASP A 198 -2.99 -10.46 7.35
N SER A 199 -1.84 -10.48 6.68
CA SER A 199 -0.81 -11.50 6.89
C SER A 199 0.16 -11.02 7.94
N LEU A 200 0.40 -11.86 8.95
CA LEU A 200 1.06 -11.52 10.19
C LEU A 200 2.22 -12.49 10.44
N LEU A 201 3.37 -11.98 10.89
CA LEU A 201 4.55 -12.78 11.25
C LEU A 201 4.44 -13.26 12.69
N LEU A 202 4.15 -14.55 12.88
CA LEU A 202 4.03 -15.22 14.17
C LEU A 202 5.32 -15.96 14.54
N GLU A 203 5.78 -15.81 15.78
CA GLU A 203 6.74 -16.73 16.40
C GLU A 203 5.99 -17.73 17.30
N PRO A 204 5.97 -19.03 16.95
CA PRO A 204 5.08 -20.00 17.59
C PRO A 204 5.37 -20.28 19.07
N ARG A 205 6.59 -20.09 19.58
CA ARG A 205 6.94 -20.47 20.96
C ARG A 205 6.45 -19.43 21.95
N SER A 206 6.65 -18.15 21.66
CA SER A 206 6.19 -17.01 22.47
C SER A 206 4.74 -16.64 22.18
N ASN A 207 4.20 -17.07 21.04
CA ASN A 207 2.88 -16.69 20.52
C ASN A 207 2.71 -15.17 20.34
N TYR A 208 3.80 -14.50 19.96
CA TYR A 208 3.77 -13.10 19.55
C TYR A 208 3.73 -12.95 18.04
N VAL A 209 2.99 -11.94 17.60
CA VAL A 209 3.05 -11.44 16.23
C VAL A 209 3.81 -10.12 16.21
N TYR A 210 4.78 -10.00 15.30
CA TYR A 210 5.71 -8.86 15.26
C TYR A 210 5.46 -7.88 14.12
N GLU A 211 5.12 -8.37 12.94
CA GLU A 211 5.05 -7.56 11.74
C GLU A 211 3.86 -7.96 10.86
N ARG A 212 3.28 -6.98 10.17
CA ARG A 212 2.32 -7.20 9.10
C ARG A 212 3.09 -7.35 7.79
N ILE A 213 3.05 -8.53 7.21
CA ILE A 213 3.74 -8.83 5.96
C ILE A 213 2.86 -8.41 4.78
N PRO A 214 3.28 -7.45 3.94
CA PRO A 214 2.57 -7.12 2.72
C PRO A 214 2.69 -8.28 1.74
N LYS A 215 1.55 -8.84 1.30
CA LYS A 215 1.52 -9.87 0.25
C LYS A 215 1.37 -9.22 -1.12
N SER A 216 2.39 -9.36 -1.96
CA SER A 216 2.41 -8.86 -3.33
C SER A 216 1.22 -9.34 -4.16
N GLU A 217 0.82 -10.61 -4.05
CA GLU A 217 -0.32 -11.18 -4.81
C GLU A 217 -1.64 -10.44 -4.53
N VAL A 218 -1.88 -10.01 -3.29
CA VAL A 218 -3.11 -9.32 -2.92
C VAL A 218 -3.05 -7.87 -3.41
N GLU A 219 -1.89 -7.21 -3.34
CA GLU A 219 -1.69 -5.85 -3.86
C GLU A 219 -1.73 -5.79 -5.40
N GLU A 220 -1.19 -6.79 -6.10
CA GLU A 220 -1.20 -6.89 -7.57
C GLU A 220 -2.60 -7.16 -8.15
N LEU A 221 -3.45 -7.91 -7.46
CA LEU A 221 -4.84 -8.17 -7.88
C LEU A 221 -5.74 -6.94 -7.81
N VAL A 222 -5.30 -5.89 -7.12
CA VAL A 222 -6.04 -4.64 -6.93
C VAL A 222 -5.19 -3.51 -7.48
N LEU A 223 -4.83 -3.61 -8.76
CA LEU A 223 -4.15 -2.55 -9.49
C LEU A 223 -4.97 -1.25 -9.39
N GLU A 224 -4.49 -0.33 -8.54
CA GLU A 224 -4.98 1.04 -8.41
C GLU A 224 -4.52 1.86 -9.62
N GLU A 225 -5.02 1.52 -10.82
CA GLU A 225 -4.81 2.33 -12.03
C GLU A 225 -6.02 3.25 -12.22
N VAL A 226 -5.83 4.55 -12.01
CA VAL A 226 -6.78 5.54 -12.57
C VAL A 226 -6.70 5.40 -14.09
N PRO A 227 -7.78 5.02 -14.78
CA PRO A 227 -7.72 4.81 -16.22
C PRO A 227 -7.50 6.15 -16.94
N ASP A 228 -6.63 6.16 -17.96
CA ASP A 228 -6.37 7.39 -18.74
C ASP A 228 -7.46 7.71 -19.78
N ILE A 229 -8.42 6.80 -19.97
CA ILE A 229 -9.43 6.89 -21.04
C ILE A 229 -10.48 7.94 -20.69
N SER A 230 -10.78 8.85 -21.61
CA SER A 230 -11.84 9.85 -21.47
C SER A 230 -13.11 9.48 -22.25
N TYR A 231 -14.24 10.14 -21.94
CA TYR A 231 -15.48 9.95 -22.72
C TYR A 231 -15.34 10.37 -24.19
N GLU A 232 -14.43 11.28 -24.50
CA GLU A 232 -14.21 11.78 -25.87
C GLU A 232 -13.56 10.74 -26.77
N GLU A 233 -12.87 9.76 -26.18
CA GLU A 233 -12.25 8.63 -26.88
C GLU A 233 -13.25 7.50 -27.18
N ILE A 234 -14.45 7.55 -26.59
CA ILE A 234 -15.51 6.55 -26.81
C ILE A 234 -16.44 7.03 -27.91
N GLY A 235 -16.52 6.29 -29.01
CA GLY A 235 -17.43 6.57 -30.12
C GLY A 235 -18.81 5.91 -29.96
N GLY A 236 -19.87 6.60 -30.34
CA GLY A 236 -21.18 6.00 -30.62
C GLY A 236 -22.02 5.61 -29.39
N LEU A 237 -21.58 5.94 -28.18
CA LEU A 237 -22.25 5.57 -26.91
C LEU A 237 -22.84 6.78 -26.15
N GLY A 238 -23.17 7.88 -26.83
CA GLY A 238 -23.59 9.12 -26.18
C GLY A 238 -24.76 8.95 -25.21
N ARG A 239 -25.79 8.19 -25.59
CA ARG A 239 -26.94 7.90 -24.73
C ARG A 239 -26.57 7.09 -23.49
N GLN A 240 -25.72 6.07 -23.64
CA GLN A 240 -25.28 5.22 -22.53
C GLN A 240 -24.35 5.99 -21.59
N ILE A 241 -23.49 6.87 -22.13
CA ILE A 241 -22.64 7.76 -21.34
C ILE A 241 -23.51 8.69 -20.48
N GLU A 242 -24.55 9.31 -21.04
CA GLU A 242 -25.48 10.15 -20.28
C GLU A 242 -26.15 9.37 -19.15
N GLN A 243 -26.65 8.15 -19.42
CA GLN A 243 -27.24 7.29 -18.40
C GLN A 243 -26.27 6.93 -17.27
N ILE A 244 -25.00 6.66 -17.58
CA ILE A 244 -24.01 6.37 -16.53
C ILE A 244 -23.66 7.64 -15.74
N ARG A 245 -23.53 8.79 -16.40
CA ARG A 245 -23.29 10.07 -15.71
C ARG A 245 -24.40 10.39 -14.72
N ASP A 246 -25.66 10.21 -15.14
CA ASP A 246 -26.81 10.41 -14.27
C ASP A 246 -26.85 9.42 -13.11
N ALA A 247 -26.39 8.18 -13.33
CA ALA A 247 -26.35 7.16 -12.29
C ALA A 247 -25.22 7.38 -11.29
N ILE A 248 -24.03 7.80 -11.73
CA ILE A 248 -22.81 7.79 -10.91
C ILE A 248 -22.32 9.20 -10.56
N GLU A 249 -22.22 10.09 -11.54
CA GLU A 249 -21.64 11.43 -11.34
C GLU A 249 -22.64 12.37 -10.67
N LEU A 250 -23.90 12.35 -11.12
CA LEU A 250 -24.95 13.25 -10.62
C LEU A 250 -25.17 13.13 -9.10
N PRO A 251 -25.29 11.92 -8.51
CA PRO A 251 -25.49 11.80 -7.06
C PRO A 251 -24.25 12.19 -6.25
N TYR A 252 -23.05 12.02 -6.81
CA TYR A 252 -21.80 12.41 -6.16
C TYR A 252 -21.61 13.94 -6.15
N LEU A 253 -21.88 14.60 -7.28
CA LEU A 253 -21.77 16.05 -7.40
C LEU A 253 -22.83 16.77 -6.55
N HIS A 254 -24.06 16.28 -6.58
CA HIS A 254 -25.24 16.91 -5.98
C HIS A 254 -25.83 16.15 -4.80
N ALA A 255 -24.98 15.61 -3.92
CA ALA A 255 -25.40 14.84 -2.75
C ALA A 255 -26.45 15.56 -1.87
N ASP A 256 -26.35 16.89 -1.72
CA ASP A 256 -27.29 17.68 -0.91
C ASP A 256 -28.71 17.69 -1.51
N LEU A 257 -28.84 17.78 -2.84
CA LEU A 257 -30.14 17.72 -3.52
C LEU A 257 -30.77 16.33 -3.39
N PHE A 258 -29.97 15.26 -3.48
CA PHE A 258 -30.46 13.90 -3.27
C PHE A 258 -30.99 13.71 -1.83
N ARG A 259 -30.28 14.26 -0.83
CA ARG A 259 -30.72 14.26 0.57
C ARG A 259 -32.00 15.08 0.77
N GLU A 260 -32.10 16.26 0.17
CA GLU A 260 -33.29 17.13 0.23
C GLU A 260 -34.53 16.42 -0.33
N HIS A 261 -34.38 15.77 -1.49
CA HIS A 261 -35.46 15.02 -2.14
C HIS A 261 -35.69 13.62 -1.55
N LYS A 262 -34.93 13.22 -0.52
CA LYS A 262 -34.97 11.87 0.09
C LYS A 262 -34.79 10.75 -0.94
N LEU A 263 -34.00 11.02 -1.98
CA LEU A 263 -33.68 10.07 -3.03
C LEU A 263 -32.37 9.36 -2.67
N ARG A 264 -32.40 8.03 -2.60
CA ARG A 264 -31.19 7.25 -2.38
C ARG A 264 -30.41 7.16 -3.69
N PRO A 265 -29.09 7.43 -3.70
CA PRO A 265 -28.27 7.24 -4.89
C PRO A 265 -28.20 5.74 -5.25
N PRO A 266 -28.14 5.39 -6.55
CA PRO A 266 -27.93 4.01 -6.95
C PRO A 266 -26.54 3.55 -6.52
N LYS A 267 -26.44 2.29 -6.10
CA LYS A 267 -25.16 1.71 -5.60
C LYS A 267 -24.41 0.90 -6.64
N GLY A 268 -25.14 0.40 -7.63
CA GLY A 268 -24.53 -0.41 -8.66
C GLY A 268 -25.14 -0.25 -10.03
N VAL A 269 -24.29 -0.44 -11.03
CA VAL A 269 -24.60 -0.33 -12.45
C VAL A 269 -24.23 -1.63 -13.13
N LEU A 270 -25.17 -2.21 -13.89
CA LEU A 270 -24.91 -3.34 -14.77
C LEU A 270 -24.83 -2.86 -16.22
N LEU A 271 -23.66 -3.07 -16.82
CA LEU A 271 -23.40 -2.92 -18.25
C LEU A 271 -23.56 -4.28 -18.91
N TYR A 272 -24.54 -4.41 -19.81
CA TYR A 272 -24.80 -5.68 -20.49
C TYR A 272 -25.02 -5.49 -21.98
N GLY A 273 -24.73 -6.53 -22.75
CA GLY A 273 -24.93 -6.55 -24.20
C GLY A 273 -23.76 -7.21 -24.93
N PRO A 274 -23.72 -7.14 -26.28
CA PRO A 274 -22.78 -7.90 -27.08
C PRO A 274 -21.30 -7.60 -26.76
N PRO A 275 -20.40 -8.58 -26.95
CA PRO A 275 -18.97 -8.38 -26.75
C PRO A 275 -18.40 -7.35 -27.74
N GLY A 276 -17.29 -6.71 -27.37
CA GLY A 276 -16.60 -5.76 -28.25
C GLY A 276 -17.33 -4.43 -28.49
N CYS A 277 -18.35 -4.09 -27.69
CA CYS A 277 -19.11 -2.83 -27.81
C CYS A 277 -18.72 -1.77 -26.76
N GLY A 278 -17.62 -1.95 -26.02
CA GLY A 278 -17.06 -0.89 -25.14
C GLY A 278 -17.52 -0.88 -23.68
N LYS A 279 -18.06 -1.99 -23.13
CA LYS A 279 -18.41 -2.12 -21.70
C LYS A 279 -17.23 -1.80 -20.75
N THR A 280 -16.06 -2.35 -21.03
CA THR A 280 -14.84 -2.08 -20.24
C THR A 280 -14.33 -0.64 -20.45
N LEU A 281 -14.44 -0.10 -21.67
CA LEU A 281 -14.00 1.26 -21.99
C LEU A 281 -14.86 2.31 -21.28
N ILE A 282 -16.18 2.13 -21.28
CA ILE A 282 -17.10 3.08 -20.65
C ILE A 282 -16.93 3.09 -19.13
N ALA A 283 -16.74 1.93 -18.48
CA ALA A 283 -16.46 1.86 -17.05
C ALA A 283 -15.16 2.59 -16.68
N LYS A 284 -14.11 2.45 -17.50
CA LYS A 284 -12.84 3.16 -17.33
C LYS A 284 -12.98 4.68 -17.48
N ALA A 285 -13.74 5.12 -18.49
CA ALA A 285 -13.97 6.54 -18.72
C ALA A 285 -14.77 7.20 -17.59
N VAL A 286 -15.71 6.48 -16.98
CA VAL A 286 -16.47 6.94 -15.83
C VAL A 286 -15.57 7.12 -14.62
N ALA A 287 -14.65 6.17 -14.38
CA ALA A 287 -13.69 6.30 -13.29
C ALA A 287 -12.75 7.50 -13.45
N ASN A 288 -12.27 7.75 -14.67
CA ASN A 288 -11.45 8.93 -14.98
C ASN A 288 -12.23 10.24 -14.79
N SER A 289 -13.47 10.28 -15.29
CA SER A 289 -14.34 11.46 -15.14
C SER A 289 -14.63 11.78 -13.68
N LEU A 290 -14.98 10.77 -12.88
CA LEU A 290 -15.21 10.93 -11.46
C LEU A 290 -13.94 11.40 -10.74
N ALA A 291 -12.77 10.85 -11.08
CA ALA A 291 -11.49 11.30 -10.53
C ALA A 291 -11.22 12.80 -10.78
N LYS A 292 -11.48 13.26 -12.02
CA LYS A 292 -11.34 14.68 -12.39
C LYS A 292 -12.31 15.57 -11.60
N GLN A 293 -13.58 15.18 -11.50
CA GLN A 293 -14.60 15.92 -10.74
C GLN A 293 -14.28 15.99 -9.24
N VAL A 294 -13.74 14.92 -8.67
CA VAL A 294 -13.27 14.88 -7.28
C VAL A 294 -12.11 15.85 -7.08
N ALA A 295 -11.14 15.85 -8.00
CA ALA A 295 -10.00 16.76 -7.96
C ALA A 295 -10.44 18.23 -7.98
N GLU A 296 -11.40 18.57 -8.84
CA GLU A 296 -11.97 19.91 -8.94
C GLU A 296 -12.71 20.33 -7.65
N LYS A 297 -13.46 19.43 -7.02
CA LYS A 297 -14.25 19.73 -5.81
C LYS A 297 -13.40 19.80 -4.54
N THR A 298 -12.30 19.04 -4.45
CA THR A 298 -11.48 18.92 -3.23
C THR A 298 -10.18 19.72 -3.27
N GLY A 299 -9.74 20.20 -4.45
CA GLY A 299 -8.51 20.98 -4.61
C GLY A 299 -7.22 20.20 -4.35
N GLN A 300 -7.32 18.89 -4.09
CA GLN A 300 -6.20 17.95 -4.04
C GLN A 300 -6.20 17.15 -5.34
N SER A 301 -5.03 16.67 -5.78
CA SER A 301 -4.95 15.76 -6.94
C SER A 301 -5.86 14.56 -6.64
N GLY A 302 -7.04 14.54 -7.27
CA GLY A 302 -8.14 13.65 -6.93
C GLY A 302 -7.69 12.22 -7.04
N LYS A 303 -7.47 11.57 -5.89
CA LYS A 303 -7.34 10.13 -5.83
C LYS A 303 -8.76 9.61 -6.00
N SER A 304 -9.06 8.90 -7.07
CA SER A 304 -10.25 8.05 -7.17
C SER A 304 -9.73 6.64 -7.32
N PHE A 305 -10.30 5.70 -6.59
CA PHE A 305 -9.83 4.32 -6.65
C PHE A 305 -10.68 3.54 -7.63
N PHE A 306 -10.03 2.94 -8.63
CA PHE A 306 -10.67 2.03 -9.58
C PHE A 306 -10.11 0.64 -9.34
N LEU A 307 -10.95 -0.26 -8.84
CA LEU A 307 -10.60 -1.67 -8.62
C LEU A 307 -11.13 -2.49 -9.78
N ASN A 308 -10.25 -2.89 -10.69
CA ASN A 308 -10.60 -3.72 -11.84
C ASN A 308 -10.42 -5.21 -11.50
N ILE A 309 -11.50 -5.97 -11.56
CA ILE A 309 -11.50 -7.40 -11.24
C ILE A 309 -12.11 -8.13 -12.42
N LYS A 310 -11.35 -9.03 -13.05
CA LYS A 310 -11.91 -9.85 -14.12
C LYS A 310 -12.50 -11.13 -13.55
N GLY A 311 -13.62 -11.56 -14.11
CA GLY A 311 -14.32 -12.78 -13.72
C GLY A 311 -13.40 -14.01 -13.61
N PRO A 312 -12.54 -14.29 -14.61
CA PRO A 312 -11.58 -15.38 -14.56
C PRO A 312 -10.49 -15.25 -13.48
N GLU A 313 -10.10 -14.04 -13.08
CA GLU A 313 -9.07 -13.81 -12.04
C GLU A 313 -9.56 -14.26 -10.65
N LEU A 314 -10.88 -14.31 -10.46
CA LEU A 314 -11.50 -14.85 -9.25
C LEU A 314 -11.55 -16.40 -9.27
N LEU A 315 -11.47 -17.04 -10.43
CA LEU A 315 -11.58 -18.49 -10.58
C LEU A 315 -10.21 -19.18 -10.41
N ASN A 316 -9.63 -19.12 -9.22
CA ASN A 316 -8.47 -19.93 -8.87
C ASN A 316 -8.89 -21.39 -8.56
N LYS A 317 -7.99 -22.34 -8.85
CA LYS A 317 -8.23 -23.80 -8.67
C LYS A 317 -8.35 -24.24 -7.21
N TYR A 318 -8.13 -23.35 -6.26
CA TYR A 318 -8.14 -23.63 -4.83
C TYR A 318 -9.47 -23.16 -4.20
N VAL A 319 -10.26 -24.13 -3.74
CA VAL A 319 -11.54 -23.90 -3.06
C VAL A 319 -11.30 -23.06 -1.81
N GLY A 320 -12.03 -21.95 -1.64
CA GLY A 320 -11.93 -21.03 -0.50
C GLY A 320 -11.04 -19.80 -0.72
N GLU A 321 -10.04 -19.86 -1.61
CA GLU A 321 -9.22 -18.68 -1.95
C GLU A 321 -10.06 -17.60 -2.65
N THR A 322 -10.95 -17.99 -3.55
CA THR A 322 -11.85 -17.06 -4.25
C THR A 322 -12.74 -16.26 -3.29
N GLU A 323 -13.30 -16.91 -2.26
CA GLU A 323 -14.14 -16.24 -1.27
C GLU A 323 -13.33 -15.24 -0.45
N ARG A 324 -12.12 -15.63 -0.04
CA ARG A 324 -11.18 -14.75 0.63
C ARG A 324 -10.79 -13.56 -0.26
N HIS A 325 -10.57 -13.77 -1.56
CA HIS A 325 -10.25 -12.70 -2.50
C HIS A 325 -11.38 -11.67 -2.61
N ILE A 326 -12.64 -12.14 -2.72
CA ILE A 326 -13.81 -11.27 -2.74
C ILE A 326 -13.89 -10.43 -1.45
N ARG A 327 -13.69 -11.05 -0.27
CA ARG A 327 -13.68 -10.32 1.01
C ARG A 327 -12.60 -9.24 1.04
N LEU A 328 -11.38 -9.57 0.61
CA LEU A 328 -10.23 -8.65 0.60
C LEU A 328 -10.48 -7.46 -0.32
N VAL A 329 -11.03 -7.67 -1.52
CA VAL A 329 -11.41 -6.59 -2.44
C VAL A 329 -12.37 -5.60 -1.78
N PHE A 330 -13.48 -6.09 -1.24
CA PHE A 330 -14.48 -5.20 -0.64
C PHE A 330 -13.98 -4.56 0.63
N GLN A 331 -13.13 -5.25 1.40
CA GLN A 331 -12.47 -4.66 2.55
C GLN A 331 -11.56 -3.48 2.18
N ARG A 332 -10.77 -3.59 1.11
CA ARG A 332 -9.98 -2.47 0.60
C ARG A 332 -10.87 -1.35 0.08
N ALA A 333 -11.95 -1.67 -0.62
CA ALA A 333 -12.91 -0.68 -1.05
C ALA A 333 -13.51 0.08 0.15
N ARG A 334 -13.86 -0.62 1.24
CA ARG A 334 -14.32 -0.03 2.51
C ARG A 334 -13.26 0.86 3.16
N GLU A 335 -12.00 0.45 3.15
CA GLU A 335 -10.88 1.22 3.67
C GLU A 335 -10.74 2.56 2.94
N LYS A 336 -10.62 2.52 1.61
CA LYS A 336 -10.49 3.75 0.81
C LYS A 336 -11.74 4.64 0.88
N ALA A 337 -12.92 4.04 0.97
CA ALA A 337 -14.17 4.77 1.16
C ALA A 337 -14.24 5.50 2.51
N SER A 338 -13.62 4.93 3.56
CA SER A 338 -13.56 5.56 4.90
C SER A 338 -12.65 6.81 4.93
N GLU A 339 -11.70 6.91 4.01
CA GLU A 339 -10.88 8.11 3.80
C GLU A 339 -11.65 9.23 3.06
N GLY A 340 -12.93 9.03 2.76
CA GLY A 340 -13.79 10.00 2.07
C GLY A 340 -13.63 10.01 0.54
N THR A 341 -12.85 9.08 0.00
CA THR A 341 -12.57 8.99 -1.44
C THR A 341 -13.60 8.09 -2.13
N PRO A 342 -14.13 8.45 -3.32
CA PRO A 342 -14.97 7.53 -4.07
C PRO A 342 -14.17 6.34 -4.60
N VAL A 343 -14.79 5.17 -4.50
CA VAL A 343 -14.21 3.90 -4.93
C VAL A 343 -15.17 3.24 -5.91
N ILE A 344 -14.67 2.91 -7.10
CA ILE A 344 -15.38 2.14 -8.11
C ILE A 344 -14.82 0.72 -8.10
N VAL A 345 -15.68 -0.25 -7.82
CA VAL A 345 -15.38 -1.68 -7.95
C VAL A 345 -15.95 -2.16 -9.27
N PHE A 346 -15.10 -2.45 -10.24
CA PHE A 346 -15.48 -2.90 -11.57
C PHE A 346 -15.26 -4.40 -11.72
N PHE A 347 -16.35 -5.14 -11.96
CA PHE A 347 -16.33 -6.57 -12.29
C PHE A 347 -16.49 -6.75 -13.80
N ASP A 348 -15.42 -7.12 -14.49
CA ASP A 348 -15.49 -7.50 -15.91
C ASP A 348 -15.82 -8.98 -16.08
N GLU A 349 -16.44 -9.36 -17.19
CA GLU A 349 -16.81 -10.74 -17.52
C GLU A 349 -17.59 -11.46 -16.40
N MET A 350 -18.56 -10.78 -15.79
CA MET A 350 -19.38 -11.36 -14.72
C MET A 350 -20.08 -12.66 -15.12
N ASP A 351 -20.36 -12.86 -16.41
CA ASP A 351 -20.95 -14.09 -16.93
C ASP A 351 -20.07 -15.34 -16.73
N SER A 352 -18.77 -15.18 -16.43
CA SER A 352 -17.90 -16.30 -16.05
C SER A 352 -18.14 -16.81 -14.62
N ILE A 353 -18.65 -15.96 -13.72
CA ILE A 353 -18.87 -16.26 -12.30
C ILE A 353 -20.35 -16.60 -12.03
N PHE A 354 -21.28 -15.90 -12.69
CA PHE A 354 -22.70 -15.89 -12.31
C PHE A 354 -23.58 -16.93 -12.98
N ARG A 355 -23.00 -17.98 -13.59
CA ARG A 355 -23.77 -18.92 -14.41
C ARG A 355 -24.98 -19.48 -13.67
N THR A 356 -26.16 -19.32 -14.29
CA THR A 356 -27.44 -19.78 -13.75
C THR A 356 -27.40 -21.28 -13.42
N ARG A 357 -27.80 -21.60 -12.19
CA ARG A 357 -27.86 -22.95 -11.63
C ARG A 357 -28.45 -23.96 -12.63
N GLY A 358 -27.68 -24.98 -13.00
CA GLY A 358 -28.21 -26.20 -13.62
C GLY A 358 -27.83 -26.52 -15.07
N SER A 359 -26.95 -25.76 -15.74
CA SER A 359 -26.61 -26.03 -17.16
C SER A 359 -25.44 -27.02 -17.41
N GLY A 360 -25.09 -27.84 -16.42
CA GLY A 360 -24.20 -29.01 -16.60
C GLY A 360 -22.88 -28.93 -15.83
N VAL A 361 -22.61 -29.98 -15.05
CA VAL A 361 -21.34 -30.41 -14.39
C VAL A 361 -20.38 -29.31 -13.91
N SER A 362 -20.86 -28.11 -13.63
CA SER A 362 -20.07 -26.98 -13.12
C SER A 362 -20.07 -27.07 -11.60
N SER A 363 -18.85 -26.97 -11.08
CA SER A 363 -18.39 -27.34 -9.76
C SER A 363 -19.16 -26.69 -8.61
N ASP A 364 -19.28 -27.42 -7.50
CA ASP A 364 -19.78 -26.94 -6.19
C ASP A 364 -19.14 -25.62 -5.71
N VAL A 365 -18.00 -25.24 -6.28
CA VAL A 365 -17.28 -23.97 -6.07
C VAL A 365 -18.06 -22.74 -6.57
N GLU A 366 -18.75 -22.82 -7.71
CA GLU A 366 -19.56 -21.69 -8.23
C GLU A 366 -20.77 -21.39 -7.31
N ASN A 367 -21.28 -22.42 -6.62
CA ASN A 367 -22.42 -22.31 -5.72
C ASN A 367 -22.13 -21.52 -4.44
N THR A 368 -20.87 -21.41 -4.01
CA THR A 368 -20.50 -20.65 -2.80
C THR A 368 -20.07 -19.21 -3.09
N ILE A 369 -19.51 -18.96 -4.28
CA ILE A 369 -19.01 -17.63 -4.69
C ILE A 369 -20.14 -16.60 -4.84
N VAL A 370 -21.24 -16.97 -5.50
CA VAL A 370 -22.36 -16.04 -5.78
C VAL A 370 -22.97 -15.49 -4.48
N PRO A 371 -23.37 -16.32 -3.48
CA PRO A 371 -23.85 -15.81 -2.20
C PRO A 371 -22.85 -14.91 -1.47
N GLN A 372 -21.55 -15.23 -1.53
CA GLN A 372 -20.50 -14.43 -0.90
C GLN A 372 -20.39 -13.04 -1.55
N LEU A 373 -20.42 -12.94 -2.88
CA LEU A 373 -20.40 -11.63 -3.55
C LEU A 373 -21.65 -10.81 -3.20
N LEU A 374 -22.82 -11.44 -3.20
CA LEU A 374 -24.07 -10.76 -2.82
C LEU A 374 -24.00 -10.22 -1.39
N SER A 375 -23.44 -11.01 -0.46
CA SER A 375 -23.26 -10.58 0.93
C SER A 375 -22.27 -9.42 1.06
N GLU A 376 -21.21 -9.36 0.25
CA GLU A 376 -20.28 -8.22 0.26
C GLU A 376 -20.89 -6.96 -0.37
N ILE A 377 -21.68 -7.09 -1.44
CA ILE A 377 -22.42 -5.96 -2.04
C ILE A 377 -23.42 -5.39 -1.01
N ASP A 378 -24.19 -6.25 -0.34
CA ASP A 378 -25.11 -5.82 0.72
C ASP A 378 -24.33 -5.20 1.90
N GLY A 379 -23.13 -5.72 2.20
CA GLY A 379 -22.25 -5.20 3.25
C GLY A 379 -21.67 -3.81 2.98
N VAL A 380 -21.70 -3.33 1.74
CA VAL A 380 -21.31 -1.94 1.38
C VAL A 380 -22.49 -1.00 1.17
N GLU A 381 -23.74 -1.47 1.33
CA GLU A 381 -24.96 -0.65 1.16
C GLU A 381 -24.93 0.64 2.01
N GLY A 382 -24.38 0.56 3.23
CA GLY A 382 -24.24 1.68 4.16
C GLY A 382 -23.17 2.71 3.78
N LEU A 383 -22.31 2.44 2.80
CA LEU A 383 -21.23 3.35 2.39
C LEU A 383 -21.65 4.15 1.15
N GLU A 384 -21.78 5.47 1.32
CA GLU A 384 -22.14 6.41 0.23
C GLU A 384 -21.07 6.50 -0.87
N ASN A 385 -19.83 6.13 -0.56
CA ASN A 385 -18.66 6.38 -1.41
C ASN A 385 -18.22 5.17 -2.25
N VAL A 386 -18.90 4.01 -2.13
CA VAL A 386 -18.56 2.79 -2.90
C VAL A 386 -19.62 2.55 -3.97
N ILE A 387 -19.16 2.40 -5.21
CA ILE A 387 -20.00 2.11 -6.38
C ILE A 387 -19.53 0.81 -7.02
N VAL A 388 -20.47 -0.09 -7.32
CA VAL A 388 -20.17 -1.37 -7.96
C VAL A 388 -20.62 -1.35 -9.42
N ILE A 389 -19.71 -1.53 -10.36
CA ILE A 389 -20.03 -1.63 -11.79
C ILE A 389 -19.79 -3.07 -12.24
N GLY A 390 -20.79 -3.69 -12.81
CA GLY A 390 -20.71 -5.02 -13.40
C GLY A 390 -20.76 -4.97 -14.91
N ALA A 391 -19.91 -5.70 -15.61
CA ALA A 391 -20.00 -5.91 -17.05
C ALA A 391 -20.26 -7.39 -17.37
N SER A 392 -21.25 -7.63 -18.23
CA SER A 392 -21.57 -8.98 -18.72
C SER A 392 -21.81 -8.97 -20.23
N ASN A 393 -21.35 -10.01 -20.91
CA ASN A 393 -21.68 -10.22 -22.32
C ASN A 393 -23.04 -10.92 -22.51
N ARG A 394 -23.58 -11.50 -21.45
CA ARG A 394 -24.73 -12.42 -21.48
C ARG A 394 -25.70 -12.07 -20.39
N GLU A 395 -26.82 -11.41 -20.72
CA GLU A 395 -27.84 -11.10 -19.73
C GLU A 395 -28.59 -12.36 -19.24
N ASP A 396 -28.70 -13.37 -20.10
CA ASP A 396 -29.39 -14.64 -19.84
C ASP A 396 -28.74 -15.48 -18.74
N MET A 397 -27.43 -15.30 -18.53
CA MET A 397 -26.64 -16.08 -17.56
C MET A 397 -26.53 -15.40 -16.19
N ILE A 398 -27.10 -14.21 -15.99
CA ILE A 398 -26.94 -13.46 -14.73
C ILE A 398 -28.00 -13.92 -13.71
N ASP A 399 -27.57 -14.26 -12.50
CA ASP A 399 -28.49 -14.56 -11.40
C ASP A 399 -29.40 -13.36 -11.10
N PRO A 400 -30.74 -13.48 -11.19
CA PRO A 400 -31.67 -12.41 -10.88
C PRO A 400 -31.53 -11.82 -9.47
N ALA A 401 -30.91 -12.54 -8.53
CA ALA A 401 -30.61 -12.05 -7.19
C ALA A 401 -29.71 -10.81 -7.20
N ILE A 402 -28.76 -10.68 -8.15
CA ILE A 402 -27.87 -9.51 -8.22
C ILE A 402 -28.57 -8.26 -8.76
N LEU A 403 -29.67 -8.45 -9.48
CA LEU A 403 -30.48 -7.40 -10.12
C LEU A 403 -31.54 -6.80 -9.19
N ARG A 404 -31.57 -7.21 -7.92
CA ARG A 404 -32.54 -6.73 -6.94
C ARG A 404 -32.17 -5.31 -6.48
N PRO A 405 -33.17 -4.49 -6.11
CA PRO A 405 -32.92 -3.16 -5.54
C PRO A 405 -31.97 -3.21 -4.34
N GLY A 406 -31.02 -2.28 -4.27
CA GLY A 406 -29.93 -2.21 -3.29
C GLY A 406 -28.60 -2.80 -3.78
N ARG A 407 -28.57 -3.42 -4.98
CA ARG A 407 -27.39 -4.05 -5.58
C ARG A 407 -27.06 -3.41 -6.93
N LEU A 408 -27.30 -4.12 -8.04
CA LEU A 408 -27.18 -3.56 -9.40
C LEU A 408 -28.52 -2.96 -9.85
N ASP A 409 -28.80 -1.76 -9.35
CA ASP A 409 -30.07 -1.06 -9.53
C ASP A 409 -30.25 -0.53 -10.96
N VAL A 410 -29.18 0.02 -11.53
CA VAL A 410 -29.20 0.65 -12.85
C VAL A 410 -28.70 -0.34 -13.88
N LYS A 411 -29.49 -0.55 -14.94
CA LYS A 411 -29.17 -1.49 -16.02
C LYS A 411 -29.04 -0.72 -17.32
N ILE A 412 -27.85 -0.78 -17.91
CA ILE A 412 -27.52 -0.02 -19.11
C ILE A 412 -27.15 -1.01 -20.20
N LYS A 413 -28.01 -1.07 -21.20
CA LYS A 413 -27.84 -1.91 -22.37
C LYS A 413 -26.89 -1.23 -23.35
N ILE A 414 -25.77 -1.89 -23.60
CA ILE A 414 -24.83 -1.51 -24.66
C ILE A 414 -25.20 -2.30 -25.90
N GLU A 415 -25.72 -1.60 -26.90
CA GLU A 415 -26.15 -2.20 -28.16
C GLU A 415 -25.02 -2.15 -29.19
N ARG A 416 -25.16 -2.93 -30.26
CA ARG A 416 -24.26 -2.84 -31.42
C ARG A 416 -24.39 -1.46 -32.06
N PRO A 417 -23.29 -0.88 -32.57
CA PRO A 417 -23.34 0.44 -33.18
C PRO A 417 -24.22 0.43 -34.43
N ASP A 418 -24.94 1.54 -34.64
CA ASP A 418 -25.58 1.85 -35.92
C ASP A 418 -24.60 2.53 -36.87
N ALA A 419 -25.07 2.95 -38.05
CA ALA A 419 -24.21 3.61 -39.04
C ALA A 419 -23.64 4.95 -38.55
N GLU A 420 -24.38 5.71 -37.73
CA GLU A 420 -23.89 6.99 -37.19
C GLU A 420 -22.86 6.76 -36.07
N ALA A 421 -23.15 5.86 -35.15
CA ALA A 421 -22.24 5.40 -34.11
C ALA A 421 -20.96 4.81 -34.72
N ALA A 422 -21.06 4.03 -35.80
CA ALA A 422 -19.89 3.50 -36.49
C ALA A 422 -19.00 4.60 -37.07
N LYS A 423 -19.58 5.67 -37.67
CA LYS A 423 -18.78 6.82 -38.15
C LYS A 423 -18.01 7.46 -37.00
N ASP A 424 -18.67 7.65 -35.86
CA ASP A 424 -18.04 8.22 -34.66
C ASP A 424 -16.91 7.31 -34.16
N ILE A 425 -17.13 5.98 -34.08
CA ILE A 425 -16.10 5.01 -33.71
C ILE A 425 -14.91 5.06 -34.69
N PHE A 426 -15.15 5.03 -36.01
CA PHE A 426 -14.09 5.15 -37.02
C PHE A 426 -13.29 6.44 -36.87
N SER A 427 -13.93 7.55 -36.47
CA SER A 427 -13.24 8.83 -36.24
C SER A 427 -12.22 8.78 -35.10
N LYS A 428 -12.41 7.88 -34.13
CA LYS A 428 -11.45 7.67 -33.02
C LYS A 428 -10.20 6.91 -33.46
N TYR A 429 -10.31 6.06 -34.48
CA TYR A 429 -9.22 5.21 -34.96
C TYR A 429 -8.49 5.74 -36.21
N ILE A 430 -9.18 6.53 -37.03
CA ILE A 430 -8.65 7.17 -38.23
C ILE A 430 -8.39 8.66 -37.91
N VAL A 431 -7.29 8.89 -37.21
CA VAL A 431 -6.85 10.20 -36.73
C VAL A 431 -6.05 10.98 -37.79
N SER A 432 -6.00 12.30 -37.63
CA SER A 432 -5.43 13.25 -38.61
C SER A 432 -3.91 13.16 -38.78
N ASP A 433 -3.22 12.57 -37.81
CA ASP A 433 -1.78 12.31 -37.79
C ASP A 433 -1.38 11.10 -38.67
N LEU A 434 -2.35 10.24 -39.04
CA LEU A 434 -2.07 9.08 -39.89
C LEU A 434 -1.54 9.53 -41.26
N PRO A 435 -0.58 8.79 -41.83
CA PRO A 435 -0.14 9.02 -43.19
C PRO A 435 -1.27 8.60 -44.14
N LEU A 436 -1.84 9.56 -44.87
CA LEU A 436 -2.83 9.34 -45.93
C LEU A 436 -2.13 9.34 -47.29
N HIS A 437 -2.63 8.54 -48.23
CA HIS A 437 -2.04 8.46 -49.55
C HIS A 437 -2.25 9.76 -50.36
N PRO A 438 -1.25 10.25 -51.12
CA PRO A 438 -1.36 11.49 -51.91
C PRO A 438 -2.53 11.52 -52.91
N ASP A 439 -2.86 10.39 -53.53
CA ASP A 439 -3.98 10.30 -54.48
C ASP A 439 -5.32 10.62 -53.82
N ASP A 440 -5.63 9.96 -52.69
CA ASP A 440 -6.84 10.19 -51.90
C ASP A 440 -6.87 11.62 -51.31
N LEU A 441 -5.70 12.19 -50.96
CA LEU A 441 -5.61 13.60 -50.56
C LEU A 441 -5.97 14.53 -51.72
N THR A 442 -5.49 14.24 -52.92
CA THR A 442 -5.71 15.08 -54.11
C THR A 442 -7.18 15.10 -54.51
N GLU A 443 -7.88 13.96 -54.40
CA GLU A 443 -9.32 13.84 -54.68
C GLU A 443 -10.19 14.75 -53.79
N HIS A 444 -9.75 15.01 -52.56
CA HIS A 444 -10.48 15.84 -51.59
C HIS A 444 -9.83 17.22 -51.36
N GLY A 445 -9.20 17.78 -52.40
CA GLY A 445 -8.65 19.14 -52.36
C GLY A 445 -7.48 19.32 -51.39
N SER A 446 -6.71 18.25 -51.13
CA SER A 446 -5.59 18.18 -50.18
C SER A 446 -5.97 18.46 -48.72
N SER A 447 -7.26 18.43 -48.38
CA SER A 447 -7.73 18.53 -47.00
C SER A 447 -7.68 17.17 -46.32
N ARG A 448 -6.81 17.03 -45.30
CA ARG A 448 -6.72 15.78 -44.49
C ARG A 448 -8.05 15.43 -43.82
N GLU A 449 -8.69 16.42 -43.21
CA GLU A 449 -9.98 16.24 -42.52
C GLU A 449 -11.07 15.82 -43.51
N GLY A 450 -11.10 16.45 -44.69
CA GLY A 450 -12.03 16.10 -45.77
C GLY A 450 -11.82 14.68 -46.29
N THR A 451 -10.56 14.27 -46.51
CA THR A 451 -10.21 12.91 -46.93
C THR A 451 -10.62 11.89 -45.87
N ILE A 452 -10.33 12.12 -44.59
CA ILE A 452 -10.71 11.20 -43.50
C ILE A 452 -12.24 11.07 -43.43
N ALA A 453 -12.97 12.18 -43.43
CA ALA A 453 -14.42 12.15 -43.38
C ALA A 453 -15.03 11.38 -44.57
N ALA A 454 -14.49 11.58 -45.78
CA ALA A 454 -14.92 10.85 -46.97
C ALA A 454 -14.58 9.35 -46.91
N MET A 455 -13.39 9.00 -46.42
CA MET A 455 -12.98 7.60 -46.22
C MET A 455 -13.90 6.89 -45.21
N ILE A 456 -14.17 7.53 -44.08
CA ILE A 456 -15.07 7.03 -43.04
C ILE A 456 -16.48 6.84 -43.60
N GLN A 457 -17.01 7.85 -44.28
CA GLN A 457 -18.34 7.78 -44.90
C GLN A 457 -18.43 6.58 -45.84
N ARG A 458 -17.44 6.39 -46.70
CA ARG A 458 -17.44 5.35 -47.73
C ARG A 458 -17.27 3.94 -47.15
N VAL A 459 -16.43 3.76 -46.14
CA VAL A 459 -16.29 2.46 -45.47
C VAL A 459 -17.55 2.11 -44.68
N VAL A 460 -18.19 3.08 -44.01
CA VAL A 460 -19.45 2.86 -43.30
C VAL A 460 -20.59 2.53 -44.28
N GLU A 461 -20.72 3.26 -45.38
CA GLU A 461 -21.70 2.94 -46.42
C GLU A 461 -21.51 1.51 -46.93
N ARG A 462 -20.28 1.09 -47.20
CA ARG A 462 -19.96 -0.27 -47.63
C ARG A 462 -20.33 -1.32 -46.57
N MET A 463 -20.05 -1.03 -45.30
CA MET A 463 -20.25 -1.93 -44.15
C MET A 463 -21.73 -2.11 -43.79
N TYR A 464 -22.55 -1.07 -43.98
CA TYR A 464 -23.98 -1.08 -43.65
C TYR A 464 -24.91 -1.29 -44.86
N ALA A 465 -24.37 -1.41 -46.08
CA ALA A 465 -25.15 -1.67 -47.28
C ALA A 465 -25.82 -3.05 -47.25
N GLU A 466 -27.07 -3.13 -47.73
CA GLU A 466 -27.80 -4.38 -47.96
C GLU A 466 -27.48 -4.94 -49.35
N SER A 467 -26.22 -5.31 -49.58
CA SER A 467 -25.75 -5.92 -50.83
C SER A 467 -25.69 -7.44 -50.72
N GLU A 468 -25.66 -8.15 -51.85
CA GLU A 468 -25.50 -9.61 -51.85
C GLU A 468 -24.19 -10.06 -51.18
N GLU A 469 -23.13 -9.26 -51.33
CA GLU A 469 -21.81 -9.49 -50.73
C GLU A 469 -21.81 -9.30 -49.20
N ASN A 470 -22.80 -8.62 -48.64
CA ASN A 470 -22.91 -8.35 -47.20
C ASN A 470 -23.91 -9.28 -46.49
N ARG A 471 -24.50 -10.24 -47.21
CA ARG A 471 -25.40 -11.23 -46.61
C ARG A 471 -24.58 -12.15 -45.71
N PHE A 472 -25.00 -12.27 -44.47
CA PHE A 472 -24.25 -13.04 -43.47
C PHE A 472 -24.98 -14.33 -43.11
N LEU A 473 -26.25 -14.23 -42.71
CA LEU A 473 -27.04 -15.35 -42.20
C LEU A 473 -28.42 -15.41 -42.85
N GLU A 474 -28.88 -16.60 -43.20
CA GLU A 474 -30.29 -16.89 -43.46
C GLU A 474 -30.88 -17.58 -42.24
N VAL A 475 -31.93 -16.97 -41.69
CA VAL A 475 -32.69 -17.48 -40.55
C VAL A 475 -34.03 -18.01 -41.05
N THR A 476 -34.37 -19.24 -40.69
CA THR A 476 -35.68 -19.85 -40.96
C THR A 476 -36.47 -19.98 -39.66
N TYR A 477 -37.67 -19.41 -39.67
CA TYR A 477 -38.60 -19.40 -38.54
C TYR A 477 -39.51 -20.64 -38.52
N ALA A 478 -40.16 -20.90 -37.38
CA ALA A 478 -41.06 -22.04 -37.20
C ALA A 478 -42.28 -22.02 -38.13
N ASN A 479 -42.73 -20.84 -38.53
CA ASN A 479 -43.79 -20.64 -39.51
C ASN A 479 -43.34 -20.91 -40.97
N GLY A 480 -42.05 -21.17 -41.19
CA GLY A 480 -41.45 -21.39 -42.51
C GLY A 480 -40.92 -20.14 -43.19
N ASP A 481 -41.09 -18.94 -42.60
CA ASP A 481 -40.52 -17.71 -43.13
C ASP A 481 -39.00 -17.76 -43.12
N LYS A 482 -38.40 -17.10 -44.11
CA LYS A 482 -36.95 -16.89 -44.18
C LYS A 482 -36.62 -15.41 -44.13
N GLU A 483 -35.60 -15.05 -43.38
CA GLU A 483 -35.06 -13.70 -43.31
C GLU A 483 -33.55 -13.75 -43.50
N VAL A 484 -33.03 -12.83 -44.32
CA VAL A 484 -31.60 -12.69 -44.54
C VAL A 484 -31.10 -11.54 -43.69
N LEU A 485 -30.13 -11.83 -42.83
CA LEU A 485 -29.44 -10.86 -42.01
C LEU A 485 -28.11 -10.49 -42.66
N TYR A 486 -27.72 -9.23 -42.47
CA TYR A 486 -26.52 -8.66 -43.07
C TYR A 486 -25.49 -8.36 -41.98
N PHE A 487 -24.23 -8.15 -42.37
CA PHE A 487 -23.17 -7.76 -41.42
C PHE A 487 -23.51 -6.51 -40.60
N LYS A 488 -24.33 -5.60 -41.17
CA LYS A 488 -24.84 -4.42 -40.48
C LYS A 488 -25.46 -4.73 -39.10
N ASP A 489 -26.05 -5.92 -38.95
CA ASP A 489 -26.74 -6.34 -37.74
C ASP A 489 -25.81 -6.92 -36.66
N PHE A 490 -24.56 -7.24 -37.02
CA PHE A 490 -23.55 -7.93 -36.19
C PHE A 490 -22.26 -7.13 -36.00
N ASN A 491 -22.26 -5.86 -36.39
CA ASN A 491 -21.10 -4.99 -36.19
C ASN A 491 -20.79 -4.78 -34.69
N SER A 492 -19.53 -4.47 -34.39
CA SER A 492 -19.04 -4.14 -33.04
C SER A 492 -17.90 -3.12 -33.12
N GLY A 493 -17.61 -2.44 -32.02
CA GLY A 493 -16.47 -1.52 -31.94
C GLY A 493 -15.13 -2.24 -32.15
N ALA A 494 -14.99 -3.45 -31.59
CA ALA A 494 -13.81 -4.30 -31.81
C ALA A 494 -13.62 -4.69 -33.28
N MET A 495 -14.71 -5.00 -34.00
CA MET A 495 -14.66 -5.27 -35.44
C MET A 495 -14.22 -4.04 -36.23
N ILE A 496 -14.74 -2.85 -35.89
CA ILE A 496 -14.31 -1.59 -36.53
C ILE A 496 -12.81 -1.34 -36.30
N GLN A 497 -12.32 -1.56 -35.07
CA GLN A 497 -10.90 -1.46 -34.76
C GLN A 497 -10.07 -2.42 -35.60
N ASN A 498 -10.46 -3.70 -35.69
CA ASN A 498 -9.77 -4.70 -36.50
C ASN A 498 -9.71 -4.32 -37.98
N ILE A 499 -10.80 -3.78 -38.54
CA ILE A 499 -10.85 -3.29 -39.93
C ILE A 499 -9.82 -2.19 -40.14
N VAL A 500 -9.74 -1.22 -39.23
CA VAL A 500 -8.77 -0.12 -39.33
C VAL A 500 -7.34 -0.64 -39.20
N ASP A 501 -7.06 -1.53 -38.24
CA ASP A 501 -5.73 -2.10 -38.04
C ASP A 501 -5.27 -2.96 -39.22
N ARG A 502 -6.19 -3.72 -39.82
CA ARG A 502 -5.95 -4.47 -41.05
C ARG A 502 -5.68 -3.54 -42.23
N GLY A 503 -6.45 -2.46 -42.37
CA GLY A 503 -6.22 -1.42 -43.38
C GLY A 503 -4.84 -0.75 -43.24
N LYS A 504 -4.44 -0.41 -42.01
CA LYS A 504 -3.09 0.10 -41.69
C LYS A 504 -2.01 -0.91 -42.08
N LYS A 505 -2.20 -2.19 -41.76
CA LYS A 505 -1.28 -3.27 -42.13
C LYS A 505 -1.15 -3.43 -43.65
N MET A 506 -2.24 -3.31 -44.40
CA MET A 506 -2.21 -3.33 -45.87
C MET A 506 -1.43 -2.14 -46.42
N ALA A 507 -1.62 -0.93 -45.89
CA ALA A 507 -0.85 0.25 -46.28
C ALA A 507 0.66 0.10 -46.01
N ILE A 508 1.03 -0.53 -44.88
CA ILE A 508 2.44 -0.83 -44.58
C ILE A 508 3.01 -1.82 -45.61
N LYS A 509 2.27 -2.86 -45.98
CA LYS A 509 2.70 -3.82 -47.01
C LYS A 509 2.90 -3.14 -48.37
N GLU A 510 1.93 -2.32 -48.81
CA GLU A 510 2.06 -1.57 -50.07
C GLU A 510 3.29 -0.65 -50.06
N PHE A 511 3.57 0.01 -48.93
CA PHE A 511 4.77 0.83 -48.79
C PHE A 511 6.06 0.03 -48.94
N LEU A 512 6.13 -1.18 -48.37
CA LEU A 512 7.30 -2.04 -48.49
C LEU A 512 7.50 -2.54 -49.93
N ASP A 513 6.41 -2.76 -50.68
CA ASP A 513 6.46 -3.29 -52.05
C ASP A 513 6.69 -2.21 -53.11
N THR A 514 6.10 -1.02 -52.94
CA THR A 514 6.04 0.04 -53.97
C THR A 514 6.80 1.32 -53.59
N GLY A 515 7.16 1.48 -52.31
CA GLY A 515 7.70 2.72 -51.76
C GLY A 515 6.68 3.85 -51.55
N GLN A 516 5.40 3.65 -51.91
CA GLN A 516 4.35 4.66 -51.72
C GLN A 516 3.78 4.62 -50.30
N LYS A 517 3.82 5.75 -49.60
CA LYS A 517 3.38 5.85 -48.21
C LYS A 517 1.96 6.38 -48.12
N GLY A 518 1.12 5.69 -47.36
CA GLY A 518 -0.16 6.22 -46.89
C GLY A 518 -1.31 5.23 -46.93
N LEU A 519 -2.28 5.42 -46.05
CA LEU A 519 -3.54 4.69 -46.05
C LEU A 519 -4.42 5.21 -47.20
N ARG A 520 -4.92 4.27 -48.02
CA ARG A 520 -5.88 4.50 -49.11
C ARG A 520 -7.26 4.00 -48.71
N ILE A 521 -8.32 4.50 -49.34
CA ILE A 521 -9.68 3.96 -49.15
C ILE A 521 -9.79 2.49 -49.58
N SER A 522 -9.06 2.08 -50.61
CA SER A 522 -9.02 0.70 -51.10
C SER A 522 -8.58 -0.29 -50.01
N HIS A 523 -7.64 0.10 -49.14
CA HIS A 523 -7.19 -0.72 -48.02
C HIS A 523 -8.30 -0.94 -47.00
N LEU A 524 -9.07 0.09 -46.66
CA LEU A 524 -10.16 -0.02 -45.69
C LEU A 524 -11.32 -0.85 -46.26
N LEU A 525 -11.65 -0.69 -47.54
CA LEU A 525 -12.69 -1.47 -48.21
C LEU A 525 -12.29 -2.95 -48.32
N ALA A 526 -11.03 -3.24 -48.68
CA ALA A 526 -10.52 -4.60 -48.70
C ALA A 526 -10.48 -5.22 -47.29
N ALA A 527 -10.06 -4.44 -46.29
CA ALA A 527 -10.04 -4.87 -44.90
C ALA A 527 -11.43 -5.22 -44.37
N CYS A 528 -12.47 -4.48 -44.76
CA CYS A 528 -13.86 -4.78 -44.42
C CYS A 528 -14.29 -6.16 -44.95
N VAL A 529 -13.94 -6.49 -46.20
CA VAL A 529 -14.26 -7.79 -46.80
C VAL A 529 -13.49 -8.92 -46.13
N ASP A 530 -12.19 -8.72 -45.89
CA ASP A 530 -11.35 -9.72 -45.23
C ASP A 530 -11.81 -10.00 -43.79
N GLU A 531 -12.20 -8.96 -43.02
CA GLU A 531 -12.70 -9.12 -41.66
C GLU A 531 -14.03 -9.86 -41.62
N PHE A 532 -14.92 -9.61 -42.57
CA PHE A 532 -16.17 -10.34 -42.71
C PHE A 532 -15.93 -11.81 -43.05
N SER A 533 -15.07 -12.10 -44.02
CA SER A 533 -14.71 -13.47 -44.39
C SER A 533 -14.08 -14.26 -43.24
N GLU A 534 -13.27 -13.63 -42.38
CA GLU A 534 -12.63 -14.30 -41.23
C GLU A 534 -13.63 -14.59 -40.10
N ASN A 535 -14.63 -13.71 -39.92
CA ASN A 535 -15.70 -13.90 -38.94
C ASN A 535 -16.81 -14.86 -39.44
N GLU A 536 -16.88 -15.16 -40.74
CA GLU A 536 -17.77 -16.19 -41.30
C GLU A 536 -17.37 -17.61 -40.88
N ASP A 537 -16.08 -17.87 -40.68
CA ASP A 537 -15.56 -19.21 -40.39
C ASP A 537 -15.68 -19.63 -38.91
N LEU A 538 -15.85 -18.67 -38.00
CA LEU A 538 -15.90 -18.86 -36.55
C LEU A 538 -17.18 -18.22 -35.97
N PRO A 539 -18.27 -18.99 -35.74
CA PRO A 539 -19.52 -18.47 -35.15
C PRO A 539 -19.41 -18.16 -33.64
N ASN A 540 -18.21 -17.78 -33.18
CA ASN A 540 -17.97 -17.31 -31.82
C ASN A 540 -18.63 -15.93 -31.57
N THR A 541 -19.07 -15.26 -32.64
CA THR A 541 -19.58 -13.88 -32.65
C THR A 541 -21.10 -13.77 -32.48
N THR A 542 -21.85 -14.89 -32.59
CA THR A 542 -23.31 -14.89 -32.44
C THR A 542 -23.71 -15.14 -31.00
N ASN A 543 -24.03 -14.05 -30.30
CA ASN A 543 -24.49 -14.09 -28.91
C ASN A 543 -25.96 -14.55 -28.85
N PRO A 544 -26.38 -15.37 -27.87
CA PRO A 544 -27.80 -15.60 -27.54
C PRO A 544 -28.70 -14.36 -27.60
N ASP A 545 -28.23 -13.20 -27.15
CA ASP A 545 -28.98 -11.93 -27.21
C ASP A 545 -29.31 -11.48 -28.63
N ASP A 546 -28.40 -11.75 -29.59
CA ASP A 546 -28.65 -11.45 -31.00
C ASP A 546 -29.84 -12.29 -31.49
N TRP A 547 -29.90 -13.57 -31.11
CA TRP A 547 -31.00 -14.48 -31.46
C TRP A 547 -32.31 -14.10 -30.77
N ALA A 548 -32.27 -13.70 -29.50
CA ALA A 548 -33.44 -13.21 -28.78
C ALA A 548 -34.02 -11.95 -29.45
N ARG A 549 -33.17 -11.02 -29.89
CA ARG A 549 -33.58 -9.83 -30.65
C ARG A 549 -34.21 -10.19 -32.00
N ILE A 550 -33.59 -11.09 -32.74
CA ILE A 550 -34.06 -11.52 -34.08
C ILE A 550 -35.40 -12.27 -33.96
N SER A 551 -35.53 -13.15 -32.95
CA SER A 551 -36.78 -13.85 -32.65
C SER A 551 -37.87 -12.90 -32.16
N GLY A 552 -37.53 -11.96 -31.27
CA GLY A 552 -38.46 -11.00 -30.68
C GLY A 552 -39.04 -9.99 -31.68
N LYS A 553 -38.25 -9.57 -32.68
CA LYS A 553 -38.73 -8.65 -33.74
C LYS A 553 -39.85 -9.26 -34.59
N LYS A 554 -39.81 -10.57 -34.81
CA LYS A 554 -40.83 -11.33 -35.57
C LYS A 554 -41.86 -12.04 -34.70
N GLY A 555 -41.59 -12.22 -33.40
CA GLY A 555 -42.46 -12.96 -32.47
C GLY A 555 -42.48 -14.48 -32.71
N GLU A 556 -41.53 -15.00 -33.49
CA GLU A 556 -41.51 -16.40 -33.95
C GLU A 556 -40.18 -17.07 -33.60
N ARG A 557 -40.23 -18.36 -33.28
CA ARG A 557 -39.05 -19.14 -32.89
C ARG A 557 -38.20 -19.46 -34.13
N ILE A 558 -36.89 -19.29 -34.01
CA ILE A 558 -35.91 -19.68 -35.02
C ILE A 558 -35.72 -21.21 -34.98
N VAL A 559 -35.86 -21.88 -36.13
CA VAL A 559 -35.73 -23.35 -36.26
C VAL A 559 -34.43 -23.73 -36.96
N TYR A 560 -33.94 -22.91 -37.88
CA TYR A 560 -32.74 -23.22 -38.65
C TYR A 560 -31.97 -21.94 -39.00
N ILE A 561 -30.65 -22.00 -38.92
CA ILE A 561 -29.73 -20.90 -39.26
C ILE A 561 -28.66 -21.43 -40.20
N ARG A 562 -28.41 -20.70 -41.28
CA ARG A 562 -27.36 -21.02 -42.24
C ARG A 562 -26.54 -19.79 -42.58
N THR A 563 -25.22 -19.94 -42.61
CA THR A 563 -24.30 -18.92 -43.12
C THR A 563 -24.39 -18.81 -44.64
N LEU A 564 -24.33 -17.61 -45.18
CA LEU A 564 -24.39 -17.35 -46.62
C LEU A 564 -22.98 -17.07 -47.16
N VAL A 565 -22.20 -18.13 -47.37
CA VAL A 565 -20.81 -18.04 -47.85
C VAL A 565 -20.75 -17.70 -49.34
N GLN A 566 -20.02 -16.63 -49.71
CA GLN A 566 -19.58 -16.40 -51.09
C GLN A 566 -18.08 -16.72 -51.22
N GLY A 567 -17.75 -17.96 -51.56
CA GLY A 567 -16.38 -18.34 -51.89
C GLY A 567 -15.89 -17.67 -53.18
N LYS A 568 -14.60 -17.33 -53.25
CA LYS A 568 -13.92 -16.77 -54.46
C LYS A 568 -13.97 -17.70 -55.70
N GLN A 569 -14.52 -18.92 -55.60
CA GLN A 569 -14.67 -19.91 -56.68
C GLN A 569 -16.11 -20.46 -56.86
N GLY A 570 -17.13 -19.72 -56.43
CA GLY A 570 -18.54 -20.14 -56.54
C GLY A 570 -19.10 -20.68 -55.22
N THR A 571 -20.43 -20.78 -55.16
CA THR A 571 -21.23 -21.11 -53.97
C THR A 571 -20.78 -22.40 -53.28
N GLU A 572 -19.97 -22.27 -52.21
CA GLU A 572 -19.78 -23.34 -51.25
C GLU A 572 -21.04 -23.49 -50.36
N ALA A 573 -21.27 -24.70 -49.87
CA ALA A 573 -22.42 -25.00 -49.03
C ALA A 573 -22.24 -24.34 -47.65
N GLY A 574 -22.89 -23.19 -47.45
CA GLY A 574 -22.94 -22.52 -46.15
C GLY A 574 -23.25 -23.46 -44.98
N ARG A 575 -22.52 -23.30 -43.88
CA ARG A 575 -22.60 -24.16 -42.67
C ARG A 575 -23.88 -23.86 -41.88
N SER A 576 -24.52 -24.92 -41.38
CA SER A 576 -25.62 -24.82 -40.42
C SER A 576 -25.06 -24.55 -39.02
N ILE A 577 -25.65 -23.59 -38.31
CA ILE A 577 -25.35 -23.34 -36.90
C ILE A 577 -26.44 -24.05 -36.09
N ASP A 578 -26.06 -25.02 -35.27
CA ASP A 578 -26.99 -25.69 -34.36
C ASP A 578 -27.49 -24.67 -33.33
N THR A 579 -28.80 -24.42 -33.30
CA THR A 579 -29.42 -23.63 -32.24
C THR A 579 -29.21 -24.34 -30.91
N VAL A 580 -28.45 -23.73 -29.98
CA VAL A 580 -28.40 -24.19 -28.60
C VAL A 580 -29.83 -24.27 -28.07
N ALA A 581 -30.24 -25.45 -27.62
CA ALA A 581 -31.62 -25.86 -27.39
C ALA A 581 -32.41 -25.11 -26.28
N ASN A 582 -31.95 -23.96 -25.79
CA ASN A 582 -32.49 -23.31 -24.58
C ASN A 582 -33.16 -21.94 -24.74
N THR A 583 -33.40 -21.45 -25.96
CA THR A 583 -34.19 -20.21 -26.16
C THR A 583 -35.71 -20.38 -25.93
N GLY A 584 -36.16 -21.54 -25.45
CA GLY A 584 -37.56 -21.92 -25.39
C GLY A 584 -38.29 -21.71 -24.05
N GLN A 585 -37.72 -21.06 -23.04
CA GLN A 585 -38.35 -21.01 -21.71
C GLN A 585 -38.56 -19.65 -21.06
N TYR A 586 -38.22 -18.55 -21.73
CA TYR A 586 -38.38 -17.21 -21.16
C TYR A 586 -39.08 -16.28 -22.16
N LEU A 587 -40.40 -16.45 -22.22
CA LEU A 587 -41.36 -15.44 -22.68
C LEU A 587 -42.24 -15.08 -21.48
#